data_AF-A0A961IBS9-F1
#
_entry.id   AF-A0A961IBS9-F1
#
_cell.length_a   1.000
_cell.length_b   1.000
_cell.length_c   1.000
_cell.angle_alpha   90.00
_cell.angle_beta   90.00
_cell.angle_gamma   90.00
#
_symmetry.space_group_name_H-M   'P 1'
#
loop_
_entity.id
_entity.type
_entity.pdbx_description
1 polymer ?
#
loop_
_entity_poly.entity_id
_entity_poly.type
_entity_poly.pdbx_seq_one_letter_code
_entity_poly.pdbx_strand_id
1 'polypeptide(L)' 'RREIIEVRADTDGDIERAVIRRMIQLIRQYHQEDFNWESHRLNRVIVLSARPGDQEGLENFLMREFFGEPLPPSRR' A
#
# COMPACT_ATOMS: atom_id res chain seq x y z
N ARG A 1 -11.99 -8.05 11.62
CA ARG A 1 -11.86 -9.44 11.10
C ARG A 1 -10.43 -9.61 10.63
N ARG A 2 -9.73 -10.69 11.02
CA ARG A 2 -8.39 -10.99 10.48
C ARG A 2 -8.57 -11.87 9.24
N GLU A 3 -7.88 -11.53 8.16
CA GLU A 3 -7.86 -12.30 6.91
C GLU A 3 -6.43 -12.78 6.65
N ILE A 4 -6.28 -14.01 6.15
CA ILE A 4 -4.99 -14.58 5.75
C ILE A 4 -5.01 -14.70 4.23
N ILE A 5 -3.96 -14.21 3.57
CA ILE A 5 -3.89 -14.10 2.13
C ILE A 5 -2.59 -14.74 1.68
N GLU A 6 -2.70 -15.78 0.86
CA GLU A 6 -1.54 -16.41 0.23
C GLU A 6 -1.09 -15.55 -0.96
N VAL A 7 0.19 -15.16 -0.97
CA VAL A 7 0.82 -14.42 -2.05
C VAL A 7 1.95 -15.28 -2.58
N ARG A 8 1.96 -15.51 -3.89
CA ARG A 8 3.04 -16.20 -4.60
C ARG A 8 3.74 -15.19 -5.50
N ALA A 9 5.06 -15.10 -5.38
CA ALA A 9 5.89 -14.39 -6.33
C ALA A 9 6.39 -15.37 -7.39
N ASP A 10 6.55 -14.91 -8.62
CA ASP A 10 7.13 -15.71 -9.70
C ASP A 10 8.63 -15.96 -9.47
N THR A 11 9.26 -16.76 -10.33
CA THR A 11 10.63 -17.30 -10.14
C THR A 11 11.75 -16.25 -9.98
N ASP A 12 11.52 -15.01 -10.46
CA ASP A 12 12.42 -13.85 -10.32
C ASP A 12 11.91 -12.83 -9.27
N GLY A 13 10.91 -13.20 -8.48
CA GLY A 13 9.86 -12.31 -8.02
C GLY A 13 10.15 -11.50 -6.75
N ASP A 14 10.06 -10.19 -6.90
CA ASP A 14 9.91 -9.22 -5.83
C ASP A 14 8.60 -9.50 -5.04
N ILE A 15 8.74 -10.29 -3.97
CA ILE A 15 7.62 -10.70 -3.09
C ILE A 15 6.93 -9.50 -2.45
N GLU A 16 7.67 -8.44 -2.13
CA GLU A 16 7.12 -7.21 -1.55
C GLU A 16 6.13 -6.58 -2.53
N ARG A 17 6.55 -6.47 -3.80
CA ARG A 17 5.70 -5.96 -4.87
C ARG A 17 4.47 -6.84 -5.12
N ALA A 18 4.61 -8.16 -5.02
CA ALA A 18 3.46 -9.08 -5.12
C ALA A 18 2.45 -8.86 -3.98
N VAL A 19 2.94 -8.66 -2.75
CA VAL A 19 2.10 -8.31 -1.59
C VAL A 19 1.37 -7.00 -1.82
N ILE A 20 2.07 -5.95 -2.29
CA ILE A 20 1.45 -4.65 -2.54
C ILE A 20 0.36 -4.74 -3.61
N ARG A 21 0.61 -5.41 -4.74
CA ARG A 21 -0.41 -5.58 -5.78
C ARG A 21 -1.63 -6.32 -5.25
N ARG A 22 -1.44 -7.33 -4.40
CA ARG A 22 -2.56 -8.02 -3.74
C ARG A 22 -3.32 -7.10 -2.80
N MET A 23 -2.62 -6.24 -2.06
CA MET A 23 -3.26 -5.26 -1.18
C MET A 23 -4.08 -4.23 -1.95
N ILE A 24 -3.58 -3.73 -3.09
CA ILE A 24 -4.34 -2.82 -3.97
C ILE A 24 -5.62 -3.48 -4.47
N GLN A 25 -5.58 -4.76 -4.83
CA GLN A 25 -6.79 -5.49 -5.23
C GLN A 25 -7.82 -5.51 -4.10
N LEU A 26 -7.42 -5.72 -2.85
CA LEU A 26 -8.32 -5.71 -1.70
C LEU A 26 -8.88 -4.30 -1.45
N ILE A 27 -8.03 -3.27 -1.47
CA ILE A 27 -8.48 -1.88 -1.32
C ILE A 27 -9.57 -1.57 -2.35
N ARG A 28 -9.36 -1.97 -3.61
CA ARG A 28 -10.33 -1.79 -4.71
C ARG A 28 -11.65 -2.56 -4.54
N GLN A 29 -11.67 -3.61 -3.72
CA GLN A 29 -12.93 -4.29 -3.38
C GLN A 29 -13.79 -3.45 -2.43
N TYR A 30 -13.19 -2.58 -1.62
CA TYR A 30 -13.88 -1.76 -0.62
C TYR A 30 -14.00 -0.28 -1.04
N HIS A 31 -13.12 0.21 -1.90
CA HIS A 31 -13.03 1.60 -2.34
C HIS A 31 -12.87 1.69 -3.85
N GLN A 32 -13.68 2.53 -4.51
CA GLN A 32 -13.63 2.71 -5.98
C GLN A 32 -13.06 4.07 -6.40
N GLU A 33 -12.98 5.01 -5.46
CA GLU A 33 -12.54 6.39 -5.67
C GLU A 33 -11.41 6.74 -4.69
N ASP A 34 -11.38 7.99 -4.22
CA ASP A 34 -10.45 8.41 -3.19
C ASP A 34 -10.84 7.82 -1.83
N PHE A 35 -9.83 7.52 -1.01
CA PHE A 35 -10.00 7.00 0.34
C PHE A 35 -8.97 7.59 1.29
N ASN A 36 -9.33 7.63 2.57
CA ASN A 36 -8.44 8.06 3.64
C ASN A 36 -7.59 6.89 4.12
N TRP A 37 -6.28 7.05 4.11
CA TRP A 37 -5.32 6.10 4.64
C TRP A 37 -4.62 6.67 5.87
N GLU A 38 -4.70 5.98 6.99
CA GLU A 38 -3.92 6.31 8.18
C GLU A 38 -2.47 5.83 8.00
N SER A 39 -1.57 6.74 7.62
CA SER A 39 -0.16 6.40 7.43
C SER A 39 0.56 6.37 8.77
N HIS A 40 1.09 5.20 9.12
CA HIS A 40 1.95 5.03 10.29
C HIS A 40 3.32 5.67 10.05
N ARG A 41 3.86 5.55 8.83
CA ARG A 41 5.16 6.12 8.49
C ARG A 41 5.17 7.64 8.51
N LEU A 42 4.05 8.28 8.14
CA LEU A 42 3.91 9.74 8.11
C LEU A 42 3.20 10.32 9.36
N ASN A 43 2.69 9.45 10.24
CA ASN A 43 1.90 9.82 11.41
C ASN A 43 0.76 10.81 11.10
N ARG A 44 0.05 10.57 9.99
CA ARG A 44 -1.09 11.40 9.54
C ARG A 44 -1.97 10.66 8.52
N VAL A 45 -3.19 11.17 8.33
CA VAL A 45 -4.09 10.72 7.27
C VAL A 45 -3.64 11.27 5.92
N ILE A 46 -3.59 10.42 4.89
CA ILE A 46 -3.32 10.76 3.50
C ILE A 46 -4.51 10.35 2.65
N VAL A 47 -4.89 11.18 1.68
CA VAL A 47 -5.88 10.82 0.67
C VAL A 47 -5.17 10.09 -0.47
N LEU A 48 -5.61 8.87 -0.78
CA LEU A 48 -5.11 8.04 -1.88
C LEU A 48 -6.25 7.72 -2.84
N SER A 49 -5.92 7.40 -4.10
CA SER A 49 -6.91 7.00 -5.11
C SER A 49 -6.86 5.49 -5.35
N ALA A 50 -8.03 4.85 -5.32
CA ALA A 50 -8.19 3.44 -5.69
C ALA A 50 -8.41 3.24 -7.21
N ARG A 51 -8.46 4.31 -8.01
CA ARG A 51 -8.77 4.20 -9.44
C ARG A 51 -7.69 3.40 -10.18
N PRO A 52 -8.03 2.68 -11.27
CA PRO A 52 -7.06 1.94 -12.07
C PRO A 52 -5.93 2.82 -12.64
N GLY A 53 -6.24 4.07 -12.99
CA GLY A 53 -5.26 5.03 -13.54
C GLY A 53 -4.15 5.44 -12.56
N ASP A 54 -4.36 5.26 -11.25
CA ASP A 54 -3.42 5.68 -10.20
C ASP A 54 -2.59 4.51 -9.65
N GLN A 55 -2.55 3.38 -10.38
CA GLN A 55 -1.86 2.14 -9.97
C GLN A 55 -0.43 2.39 -9.49
N GLU A 56 0.39 3.09 -10.29
CA GLU A 56 1.81 3.28 -10.00
C GLU A 56 2.03 4.13 -8.74
N GLY A 57 1.27 5.21 -8.59
CA GLY A 57 1.34 6.09 -7.42
C GLY A 57 0.94 5.37 -6.13
N LEU A 58 -0.16 4.61 -6.18
CA LEU A 58 -0.63 3.82 -5.05
C LEU A 58 0.37 2.71 -4.68
N GLU A 59 0.92 2.01 -5.68
CA GLU A 59 1.91 0.95 -5.47
C GLU A 59 3.20 1.50 -4.83
N ASN A 60 3.72 2.61 -5.34
CA ASN A 60 4.90 3.28 -4.79
C ASN A 60 4.68 3.78 -3.36
N PHE A 61 3.50 4.31 -3.06
CA PHE A 61 3.16 4.74 -1.71
C PHE A 61 3.16 3.55 -0.75
N LEU A 62 2.46 2.47 -1.10
CA LEU A 62 2.33 1.29 -0.23
C LEU A 62 3.65 0.53 -0.07
N MET A 63 4.50 0.45 -1.12
CA MET A 63 5.85 -0.10 -0.98
C MET A 63 6.64 0.63 0.12
N ARG A 64 6.62 1.97 0.11
CA ARG A 64 7.29 2.75 1.16
C ARG A 64 6.61 2.63 2.51
N GLU A 65 5.29 2.49 2.53
CA GLU A 65 4.51 2.37 3.76
C GLU A 65 4.79 1.06 4.50
N PHE A 66 4.90 -0.06 3.78
CA PHE A 66 5.09 -1.38 4.38
C PHE A 66 6.55 -1.82 4.48
N PHE A 67 7.38 -1.45 3.51
CA PHE A 67 8.74 -1.96 3.35
C PHE A 67 9.81 -0.86 3.30
N GLY A 68 9.43 0.42 3.30
CA GLY A 68 10.37 1.53 3.32
C GLY A 68 11.00 1.75 4.71
N GLU A 69 12.19 2.35 4.74
CA GLU A 69 12.78 2.77 6.01
C GLU A 69 11.87 3.77 6.74
N PRO A 70 11.72 3.66 8.07
CA PRO A 70 10.99 4.63 8.87
C PRO A 70 11.59 6.01 8.65
N LEU A 71 10.75 7.03 8.36
CA LEU A 71 11.25 8.39 8.37
C LEU A 71 11.79 8.70 9.76
N PRO A 72 12.98 9.32 9.89
CA PRO A 72 13.47 9.74 11.19
C PRO A 72 12.41 10.62 11.86
N PRO A 73 12.22 10.50 13.20
CA PRO A 73 11.20 11.26 13.89
C PRO A 73 11.38 12.74 13.57
N SER A 74 10.34 13.34 13.02
CA SER A 74 10.34 14.76 12.68
C SER A 74 10.63 15.54 13.96
N ARG A 75 11.83 16.13 14.06
CA ARG A 75 12.15 17.11 15.11
C ARG A 75 11.22 18.30 14.91
N ARG A 76 10.16 18.36 15.72
CA ARG A 76 9.36 19.57 15.92
C ARG A 76 10.04 20.44 16.95
#